data_AF-A0A6M8VZ96-F1
#
_entry.id   AF-A0A6M8VZ96-F1
#
_cell.length_a   1.000
_cell.length_b   1.000
_cell.length_c   1.000
_cell.angle_alpha   90.00
_cell.angle_beta   90.00
_cell.angle_gamma   90.00
#
_symmetry.space_group_name_H-M   'P 1'
#
loop_
_entity.id
_entity.type
_entity.pdbx_description
1 polymer ?
#
loop_
_entity_poly.entity_id
_entity_poly.type
_entity_poly.pdbx_seq_one_letter_code
_entity_poly.pdbx_strand_id
1 'polypeptide(L)'
;MIFDTDENTYTVAEVTVSSGGDVTYTPLFLAGGPDGDHTVDFDGRSFDGASLRAADFDGNAILIFDEIGAPVLDAATDVSAGLGTIYIEGSMSVFRIEVLPYTGQVRVTEVDEVPVEDE
;
A
#
# COMPACT_ATOMS: atom_id res chain seq x y z
N MET A 1 -3.10 -1.39 -4.48
CA MET A 1 -3.20 -0.32 -3.47
C MET A 1 -2.13 0.70 -3.78
N ILE A 2 -2.47 1.98 -3.75
CA ILE A 2 -1.55 3.10 -4.01
C ILE A 2 -1.47 3.90 -2.72
N PHE A 3 -0.30 3.99 -2.12
CA PHE A 3 -0.08 4.69 -0.85
C PHE A 3 0.44 6.10 -1.14
N ASP A 4 -0.09 7.07 -0.39
CA ASP A 4 0.39 8.44 -0.37
C ASP A 4 0.70 8.80 1.09
N THR A 5 1.99 8.82 1.44
CA THR A 5 2.44 9.12 2.80
C THR A 5 2.39 10.60 3.13
N ASP A 6 2.42 11.48 2.12
CA ASP A 6 2.35 12.93 2.31
C ASP A 6 0.91 13.37 2.61
N GLU A 7 -0.05 12.76 1.91
CA GLU A 7 -1.48 12.97 2.14
C GLU A 7 -2.05 12.06 3.24
N ASN A 8 -1.24 11.16 3.81
CA ASN A 8 -1.65 10.20 4.82
C ASN A 8 -2.85 9.33 4.36
N THR A 9 -2.82 8.87 3.11
CA THR A 9 -3.91 8.08 2.51
C THR A 9 -3.42 6.82 1.79
N TYR A 10 -4.35 5.91 1.51
CA TYR A 10 -4.18 4.94 0.43
C TYR A 10 -5.45 4.77 -0.39
N THR A 11 -5.29 4.48 -1.68
CA THR A 11 -6.39 4.21 -2.61
C THR A 11 -6.38 2.76 -3.07
N VAL A 12 -7.56 2.13 -3.05
CA VAL A 12 -7.77 0.80 -3.64
C VAL A 12 -8.20 0.99 -5.08
N ALA A 13 -7.46 0.39 -6.02
CA ALA A 13 -7.68 0.53 -7.45
C ALA A 13 -7.74 -0.84 -8.14
N GLU A 14 -8.57 -0.93 -9.17
CA GLU A 14 -8.47 -1.96 -10.20
C GLU A 14 -7.25 -1.68 -11.07
N VAL A 15 -6.52 -2.73 -11.43
CA VAL A 15 -5.37 -2.65 -12.33
C VAL A 15 -5.77 -3.20 -13.68
N THR A 16 -5.59 -2.40 -14.74
CA THR A 16 -5.90 -2.81 -16.12
C THR A 16 -4.65 -2.65 -16.98
N VAL A 17 -4.30 -3.72 -17.69
CA VAL A 17 -3.16 -3.75 -18.63
C VAL A 17 -3.71 -3.68 -20.05
N SER A 18 -3.30 -2.66 -20.81
CA SER A 18 -3.68 -2.48 -22.21
C SER A 18 -3.03 -3.56 -23.09
N SER A 19 -3.55 -3.78 -24.30
CA SER A 19 -2.89 -4.69 -25.27
C SER A 19 -1.49 -4.23 -25.69
N GLY A 20 -1.12 -2.97 -25.39
CA GLY A 20 0.23 -2.42 -25.59
C GLY A 20 1.15 -2.55 -24.38
N GLY A 21 0.66 -3.08 -23.24
CA GLY A 21 1.40 -3.18 -21.99
C GLY A 21 1.28 -1.96 -21.08
N ASP A 22 0.44 -0.98 -21.42
CA ASP A 22 0.23 0.18 -20.56
C ASP A 22 -0.59 -0.22 -19.34
N VAL A 23 -0.05 0.04 -18.16
CA VAL A 23 -0.72 -0.21 -16.89
C VAL A 23 -1.50 1.03 -16.47
N THR A 24 -2.78 0.84 -16.14
CA THR A 24 -3.65 1.88 -15.61
C THR A 24 -4.23 1.43 -14.28
N TYR A 25 -4.32 2.38 -13.35
CA TYR A 25 -4.93 2.17 -12.04
C TYR A 25 -6.21 3.00 -11.96
N THR A 26 -7.35 2.34 -11.83
CA THR A 26 -8.65 2.99 -11.72
C THR A 26 -9.16 2.80 -10.30
N PRO A 27 -9.34 3.87 -9.50
CA PRO A 27 -9.91 3.76 -8.16
C PRO A 27 -11.21 2.97 -8.15
N LEU A 28 -11.37 2.06 -7.19
CA LEU A 28 -12.62 1.35 -7.01
C LEU A 28 -13.68 2.30 -6.44
N PHE A 29 -14.92 2.14 -6.86
CA PHE A 29 -16.01 2.98 -6.33
C PHE A 29 -16.36 2.61 -4.88
N LEU A 30 -16.40 3.61 -4.00
CA LEU A 30 -16.93 3.52 -2.64
C LEU A 30 -17.91 4.67 -2.38
N ALA A 31 -19.17 4.32 -2.07
CA ALA A 31 -20.18 5.32 -1.75
C ALA A 31 -19.79 6.12 -0.49
N GLY A 32 -19.65 7.43 -0.65
CA GLY A 32 -19.25 8.35 0.43
C GLY A 32 -17.74 8.56 0.55
N GLY A 33 -16.93 7.89 -0.28
CA GLY A 33 -15.52 8.23 -0.45
C GLY A 33 -15.32 9.56 -1.19
N PRO A 34 -14.14 10.18 -1.09
CA PRO A 34 -13.80 11.39 -1.85
C PRO A 34 -13.92 11.10 -3.35
N ASP A 35 -14.65 11.95 -4.08
CA ASP A 35 -14.97 11.77 -5.51
C ASP A 35 -15.66 10.43 -5.88
N GLY A 36 -16.13 9.68 -4.87
CA GLY A 36 -16.68 8.33 -5.05
C GLY A 36 -15.61 7.23 -5.04
N ASP A 37 -14.36 7.55 -4.74
CA ASP A 37 -13.23 6.63 -4.75
C ASP A 37 -13.06 5.91 -3.41
N HIS A 38 -12.58 4.67 -3.46
CA HIS A 38 -12.19 3.89 -2.30
C HIS A 38 -10.82 4.32 -1.79
N THR A 39 -10.80 5.53 -1.23
CA THR A 39 -9.64 6.12 -0.56
C THR A 39 -9.85 6.06 0.95
N VAL A 40 -8.82 5.60 1.65
CA VAL A 40 -8.78 5.56 3.11
C VAL A 40 -7.85 6.67 3.59
N ASP A 41 -8.42 7.56 4.38
CA ASP A 41 -7.76 8.74 4.96
C ASP A 41 -7.46 8.52 6.45
N PHE A 42 -6.17 8.51 6.80
CA PHE A 42 -5.70 8.29 8.17
C PHE A 42 -5.80 9.53 9.05
N ASP A 43 -6.05 10.72 8.49
CA ASP A 43 -6.42 11.91 9.28
C ASP A 43 -7.86 11.82 9.80
N GLY A 44 -8.63 10.85 9.31
CA GLY A 44 -9.95 10.51 9.81
C GLY A 44 -9.95 10.17 11.30
N ARG A 45 -10.99 10.61 12.01
CA ARG A 45 -11.14 10.39 13.47
C ARG A 45 -11.06 8.92 13.91
N SER A 46 -11.32 7.98 13.02
CA SER A 46 -11.23 6.53 13.28
C SER A 46 -9.81 6.04 13.52
N PHE A 47 -8.80 6.78 13.08
CA PHE A 47 -7.38 6.40 13.14
C PHE A 47 -6.63 7.04 14.30
N ASP A 48 -7.29 7.86 15.12
CA ASP A 48 -6.75 8.42 16.38
C ASP A 48 -5.35 9.08 16.24
N GLY A 49 -5.15 9.79 15.13
CA GLY A 49 -3.89 10.47 14.83
C GLY A 49 -2.75 9.56 14.36
N ALA A 50 -3.06 8.35 13.88
CA ALA A 50 -2.08 7.50 13.21
C ALA A 50 -1.64 8.11 11.87
N SER A 51 -0.40 7.84 11.49
CA SER A 51 0.18 8.31 10.24
C SER A 51 0.87 7.18 9.48
N LEU A 52 0.60 7.10 8.17
CA LEU A 52 1.40 6.36 7.21
C LEU A 52 2.75 7.07 7.07
N ARG A 53 3.82 6.37 7.43
CA ARG A 53 5.17 6.95 7.46
C ARG A 53 6.05 6.53 6.31
N ALA A 54 5.89 5.30 5.85
CA ALA A 54 6.60 4.78 4.70
C ALA A 54 5.80 3.62 4.09
N ALA A 55 5.91 3.46 2.78
CA ALA A 55 5.42 2.32 2.03
C ALA A 55 6.43 2.02 0.91
N ASP A 56 7.00 0.82 0.92
CA ASP A 56 8.00 0.39 -0.04
C ASP A 56 7.69 -1.02 -0.56
N PHE A 57 7.48 -1.09 -1.87
CA PHE A 57 7.26 -2.28 -2.65
C PHE A 57 8.21 -2.23 -3.86
N ASP A 58 9.45 -2.61 -3.64
CA ASP A 58 10.55 -2.57 -4.62
C ASP A 58 10.81 -1.15 -5.18
N GLY A 59 10.88 -0.16 -4.29
CA GLY A 59 11.16 1.25 -4.59
C GLY A 59 9.92 2.07 -4.97
N ASN A 60 8.72 1.52 -4.82
CA ASN A 60 7.45 2.19 -5.14
C ASN A 60 6.47 2.13 -3.97
N ALA A 61 5.55 3.09 -3.93
CA ALA A 61 4.43 3.12 -2.99
C ALA A 61 3.18 2.38 -3.53
N ILE A 62 3.36 1.38 -4.38
CA ILE A 62 2.25 0.64 -5.03
C ILE A 62 2.36 -0.85 -4.74
N LEU A 63 1.33 -1.40 -4.12
CA LEU A 63 1.18 -2.84 -3.88
C LEU A 63 0.16 -3.43 -4.86
N ILE A 64 0.62 -4.35 -5.70
CA ILE A 64 -0.20 -5.04 -6.70
C ILE A 64 -0.29 -6.52 -6.30
N PHE A 65 -1.48 -7.10 -6.39
CA PHE A 65 -1.71 -8.52 -6.17
C PHE A 65 -2.16 -9.19 -7.47
N ASP A 66 -1.73 -10.43 -7.68
CA ASP A 66 -2.28 -11.32 -8.69
C ASP A 66 -3.65 -11.91 -8.26
N GLU A 67 -4.23 -12.78 -9.09
CA GLU A 67 -5.54 -13.39 -8.83
C GLU A 67 -5.56 -14.37 -7.65
N ILE A 68 -4.40 -14.82 -7.17
CA ILE A 68 -4.28 -15.72 -6.01
C ILE A 68 -3.85 -14.99 -4.74
N GLY A 69 -3.64 -13.68 -4.81
CA GLY A 69 -3.28 -12.83 -3.68
C GLY A 69 -1.78 -12.74 -3.41
N ALA A 70 -0.92 -13.16 -4.34
CA ALA A 70 0.52 -12.96 -4.23
C ALA A 70 0.91 -11.57 -4.75
N PRO A 71 1.87 -10.87 -4.09
CA PRO A 71 2.30 -9.57 -4.56
C PRO A 71 3.18 -9.71 -5.82
N VAL A 72 2.94 -8.87 -6.82
CA VAL A 72 3.69 -8.85 -8.09
C VAL A 72 4.38 -7.51 -8.32
N LEU A 73 5.54 -7.55 -8.98
CA LEU A 73 6.38 -6.37 -9.23
C LEU A 73 5.72 -5.37 -10.20
N ASP A 74 5.02 -5.91 -11.19
CA ASP A 74 4.31 -5.16 -12.21
C ASP A 74 3.05 -5.92 -12.63
N ALA A 75 1.98 -5.18 -12.92
CA ALA A 75 0.69 -5.71 -13.34
C ALA A 75 0.74 -6.48 -14.66
N ALA A 76 1.73 -6.20 -15.51
CA ALA A 76 1.89 -6.88 -16.79
C ALA A 76 2.69 -8.20 -16.69
N THR A 77 3.16 -8.59 -15.50
CA THR A 77 4.05 -9.74 -15.32
C THR A 77 3.64 -10.61 -14.13
N ASP A 78 3.92 -11.91 -14.21
CA ASP A 78 3.78 -12.85 -13.08
C ASP A 78 5.03 -12.87 -12.17
N VAL A 79 5.89 -11.85 -12.27
CA VAL A 79 7.10 -11.76 -11.46
C VAL A 79 6.69 -11.35 -10.05
N SER A 80 6.92 -12.22 -9.08
CA SER A 80 6.70 -11.89 -7.66
C SER A 80 7.48 -10.63 -7.30
N ALA A 81 6.81 -9.72 -6.59
CA ALA A 81 7.49 -8.64 -5.89
C ALA A 81 8.38 -9.22 -4.77
N GLY A 82 9.33 -8.42 -4.31
CA GLY A 82 10.11 -8.67 -3.12
C GLY A 82 9.29 -8.58 -1.83
N LEU A 83 9.99 -8.40 -0.70
CA LEU A 83 9.35 -8.11 0.58
C LEU A 83 8.82 -6.68 0.57
N GLY A 84 7.50 -6.52 0.61
CA GLY A 84 6.88 -5.21 0.77
C GLY A 84 6.83 -4.78 2.23
N THR A 85 7.02 -3.50 2.52
CA THR A 85 6.91 -2.96 3.88
C THR A 85 6.07 -1.70 3.94
N ILE A 86 5.30 -1.54 5.02
CA ILE A 86 4.59 -0.31 5.38
C ILE A 86 4.90 0.00 6.83
N TYR A 87 5.14 1.25 7.16
CA TYR A 87 5.28 1.73 8.53
C TYR A 87 4.11 2.65 8.87
N ILE A 88 3.43 2.34 9.96
CA ILE A 88 2.37 3.16 10.54
C ILE A 88 2.81 3.58 11.93
N GLU A 89 2.82 4.88 12.19
CA GLU A 89 3.09 5.43 13.51
C GLU A 89 1.78 5.87 14.17
N GLY A 90 1.51 5.37 15.37
CA GLY A 90 0.48 5.89 16.25
C GLY A 90 1.08 6.73 17.38
N SER A 91 0.23 7.20 18.29
CA SER A 91 0.65 8.09 19.39
C SER A 91 1.70 7.52 20.35
N MET A 92 1.83 6.19 20.46
CA MET A 92 2.72 5.52 21.41
C MET A 92 3.47 4.30 20.86
N SER A 93 3.31 4.00 19.56
CA SER A 93 3.77 2.75 18.97
C SER A 93 3.98 2.90 17.48
N VAL A 94 4.98 2.21 16.94
CA VAL A 94 5.21 2.09 15.50
C VAL A 94 4.96 0.64 15.09
N PHE A 95 4.22 0.45 14.00
CA PHE A 95 3.97 -0.87 13.43
C PHE A 95 4.63 -0.99 12.07
N ARG A 96 5.44 -2.03 11.92
CA ARG A 96 5.94 -2.51 10.64
C ARG A 96 5.00 -3.60 10.12
N ILE A 97 4.37 -3.33 8.98
CA ILE A 97 3.57 -4.28 8.23
C ILE A 97 4.44 -4.82 7.10
N GLU A 98 4.61 -6.13 7.05
CA GLU A 98 5.32 -6.83 5.99
C GLU A 98 4.34 -7.60 5.12
N VAL A 99 4.48 -7.48 3.80
CA VAL A 99 3.76 -8.31 2.83
C VAL A 99 4.76 -9.27 2.20
N LEU A 100 4.64 -10.55 2.54
CA LEU A 100 5.59 -11.56 2.10
C LEU A 100 5.44 -11.88 0.60
N PRO A 101 6.56 -12.12 -0.10
CA PRO A 101 6.55 -12.52 -1.50
C PRO A 101 5.83 -13.86 -1.69
N TYR A 102 5.34 -14.11 -2.91
CA TYR A 102 4.65 -15.33 -3.37
C TYR A 102 3.33 -15.71 -2.67
N THR A 103 3.11 -15.29 -1.43
CA THR A 103 1.97 -15.74 -0.61
C THR A 103 1.03 -14.61 -0.23
N GLY A 104 1.50 -13.36 -0.29
CA GLY A 104 0.76 -12.21 0.22
C GLY A 104 0.49 -12.26 1.72
N GLN A 105 1.16 -13.16 2.46
CA GLN A 105 0.99 -13.24 3.90
C GLN A 105 1.41 -11.90 4.52
N VAL A 106 0.47 -11.30 5.25
CA VAL A 106 0.71 -10.06 5.99
C VAL A 106 1.21 -10.40 7.40
N ARG A 107 2.31 -9.79 7.80
CA ARG A 107 2.81 -9.81 9.18
C ARG A 107 2.80 -8.40 9.74
N VAL A 108 2.39 -8.27 11.00
CA VAL A 108 2.38 -6.99 11.70
C VAL A 108 3.24 -7.14 12.93
N THR A 109 4.25 -6.28 13.08
CA THR A 109 5.18 -6.28 14.19
C THR A 109 5.28 -4.88 14.76
N GLU A 110 5.17 -4.74 16.08
CA GLU A 110 5.51 -3.49 16.76
C GLU A 110 7.03 -3.31 16.76
N VAL A 111 7.50 -2.11 16.41
CA VAL A 111 8.91 -1.73 16.34
C VAL A 111 9.15 -0.43 17.11
N ASP A 112 10.40 -0.15 17.44
CA ASP A 112 10.75 1.01 18.27
C ASP A 112 10.59 2.34 17.51
N GLU A 113 10.95 2.37 16.22
CA GLU A 113 10.90 3.58 15.38
C GLU A 113 10.75 3.25 13.88
N VAL A 114 10.37 4.25 13.09
CA VAL A 114 10.40 4.18 11.62
C VAL A 114 11.86 4.27 11.16
N PRO A 115 12.33 3.43 10.22
CA PRO A 115 13.68 3.55 9.69
C PRO A 115 13.88 4.93 9.06
N VAL A 116 15.00 5.56 9.37
CA VAL A 116 15.49 6.71 8.59
C VAL A 116 16.05 6.18 7.28
N GLU A 117 15.56 6.67 6.15
CA GLU A 117 16.16 6.37 4.86
C GLU A 117 17.56 7.01 4.80
N ASP A 118 18.59 6.21 4.53
CA ASP A 118 19.94 6.73 4.27
C ASP A 118 19.90 7.49 2.92
N GLU A 119 20.22 8.80 2.95
CA GLU A 119 20.30 9.68 1.76
C GLU A 119 21.34 9.23 0.72
#